data_AF-A0A1D2TI84-F1
#
_entry.id   AF-A0A1D2TI84-F1
#
_cell.length_a   1.000
_cell.length_b   1.000
_cell.length_c   1.000
_cell.angle_alpha   90.00
_cell.angle_beta   90.00
_cell.angle_gamma   90.00
#
_symmetry.space_group_name_H-M   'P 1'
#
loop_
_entity.id
_entity.type
_entity.pdbx_description
1 polymer ?
#
loop_
_entity_poly.entity_id
_entity_poly.type
_entity_poly.pdbx_seq_one_letter_code
_entity_poly.pdbx_strand_id
1 'polypeptide(L)'
;MRKDLSLSQQELALMLSISRSAISMYEKGLRPLPAKAGKIWAEMILLWQRQQRLTEPPRHLERNLLIAQQQQSLSLLNLHLQRAAARSISITQQLTGMEQQYRCQVRKLHFIKGVMQEAKQGSREMEFLKNREQQTLIGLAACCPQRRQLLAFKLQVLRSQQKAALAGKVIVQQQG
;
A
#
# COMPACT_ATOMS: atom_id res chain seq x y z
N MET A 1 -36.82 -5.13 21.18
CA MET A 1 -36.05 -6.08 22.01
C MET A 1 -35.44 -7.28 21.27
N ARG A 2 -36.20 -8.21 20.65
CA ARG A 2 -35.55 -9.28 19.82
C ARG A 2 -34.60 -8.68 18.77
N LYS A 3 -35.06 -7.61 18.11
CA LYS A 3 -34.27 -6.83 17.14
C LYS A 3 -33.05 -6.17 17.77
N ASP A 4 -33.17 -5.69 19.00
CA ASP A 4 -32.10 -5.00 19.73
C ASP A 4 -31.00 -5.98 20.16
N LEU A 5 -31.35 -7.25 20.37
CA LEU A 5 -30.43 -8.37 20.56
C LEU A 5 -29.95 -8.99 19.25
N SER A 6 -30.37 -8.47 18.08
CA SER A 6 -30.10 -9.02 16.75
C SER A 6 -30.44 -10.51 16.58
N LEU A 7 -31.38 -11.04 17.38
CA LEU A 7 -31.78 -12.44 17.33
C LEU A 7 -32.80 -12.65 16.22
N SER A 8 -32.69 -13.73 15.46
CA SER A 8 -33.75 -14.21 14.57
C SER A 8 -34.91 -14.83 15.37
N GLN A 9 -36.10 -14.93 14.76
CA GLN A 9 -37.24 -15.62 15.39
C GLN A 9 -36.95 -17.10 15.66
N GLN A 10 -36.10 -17.73 14.85
CA GLN A 10 -35.71 -19.12 15.01
C GLN A 10 -34.80 -19.30 16.23
N GLU A 11 -33.81 -18.43 16.40
CA GLU A 11 -32.90 -18.47 17.56
C GLU A 11 -33.65 -18.20 18.86
N LEU A 12 -34.57 -17.23 18.85
CA LEU A 12 -35.40 -16.96 20.02
C LEU A 12 -36.31 -18.14 20.37
N ALA A 13 -36.87 -18.81 19.35
CA ALA A 13 -37.70 -20.00 19.53
C ALA A 13 -36.90 -21.15 20.17
N LEU A 14 -35.65 -21.36 19.72
CA LEU A 14 -34.75 -22.36 20.29
C LEU A 14 -34.40 -22.06 21.75
N MET A 15 -34.06 -20.81 22.07
CA MET A 15 -33.73 -20.40 23.45
C MET A 15 -34.92 -20.55 24.40
N LEU A 16 -36.13 -20.29 23.92
CA LEU A 16 -37.35 -20.42 24.71
C LEU A 16 -37.96 -21.84 24.65
N SER A 17 -37.33 -22.78 23.93
CA SER A 17 -37.81 -24.14 23.70
C SER A 17 -39.26 -24.21 23.20
N ILE A 18 -39.61 -23.32 22.26
CA ILE A 18 -40.94 -23.24 21.64
C ILE A 18 -40.84 -23.17 20.12
N SER A 19 -41.96 -23.29 19.41
CA SER A 19 -41.96 -23.21 17.96
C SER A 19 -41.80 -21.76 17.47
N ARG A 20 -41.15 -21.59 16.31
CA ARG A 20 -41.04 -20.28 15.63
C ARG A 20 -42.41 -19.63 15.38
N SER A 21 -43.43 -20.43 15.08
CA SER A 21 -44.80 -19.94 14.90
C SER A 21 -45.37 -19.30 16.16
N ALA A 22 -45.06 -19.85 17.35
CA ALA A 22 -45.48 -19.29 18.63
C ALA A 22 -44.82 -17.92 18.88
N ILE A 23 -43.55 -17.76 18.53
CA ILE A 23 -42.86 -16.45 18.57
C ILE A 23 -43.54 -15.46 17.62
N SER A 24 -43.84 -15.87 16.38
CA SER A 24 -44.49 -14.97 15.42
C SER A 24 -45.88 -14.51 15.86
N MET A 25 -46.67 -15.40 16.46
CA MET A 25 -48.00 -15.06 17.00
C MET A 25 -47.92 -14.15 18.22
N TYR A 26 -46.91 -14.36 19.07
CA TYR A 26 -46.62 -13.49 20.20
C TYR A 26 -46.20 -12.08 19.76
N GLU A 27 -45.28 -11.97 18.79
CA GLU A 27 -44.86 -10.67 18.26
C GLU A 27 -46.00 -9.88 17.60
N LYS A 28 -46.99 -10.59 17.03
CA LYS A 28 -48.20 -9.98 16.46
C LYS A 28 -49.29 -9.66 17.50
N GLY A 29 -49.06 -9.98 18.79
CA GLY A 29 -50.03 -9.75 19.86
C GLY A 29 -51.23 -10.70 19.83
N LEU A 30 -51.20 -11.75 18.99
CA LEU A 30 -52.33 -12.65 18.77
C LEU A 30 -52.40 -13.78 19.80
N ARG A 31 -51.27 -14.14 20.43
CA ARG A 31 -51.21 -15.17 21.47
C ARG A 31 -50.11 -14.88 22.50
N PRO A 32 -50.38 -14.99 23.81
CA PRO A 32 -49.33 -14.88 24.82
C PRO A 32 -48.38 -16.08 24.76
N LEU A 33 -47.13 -15.87 25.21
CA LEU A 33 -46.18 -16.96 25.35
C LEU A 33 -46.64 -17.96 26.43
N PRO A 34 -46.31 -19.25 26.31
CA PRO A 34 -46.48 -20.22 27.39
C PRO A 34 -45.77 -19.74 28.66
N ALA A 35 -46.37 -19.97 29.83
CA ALA A 35 -45.87 -19.43 31.11
C ALA A 35 -44.39 -19.75 31.38
N LYS A 36 -43.91 -20.93 31.00
CA LYS A 36 -42.48 -21.31 31.13
C LYS A 36 -41.57 -20.47 30.22
N ALA A 37 -41.94 -20.32 28.95
CA ALA A 37 -41.20 -19.48 28.00
C ALA A 37 -41.27 -17.99 28.36
N GLY A 38 -42.41 -17.52 28.89
CA GLY A 38 -42.56 -16.15 29.37
C GLY A 38 -41.63 -15.81 30.54
N LYS A 39 -41.42 -16.74 31.48
CA LYS A 39 -40.46 -16.57 32.59
C LYS A 39 -39.02 -16.48 32.10
N ILE A 40 -38.59 -17.43 31.26
CA ILE A 40 -37.25 -17.43 30.66
C ILE A 40 -37.03 -16.13 29.86
N TRP A 41 -38.02 -15.73 29.07
CA TRP A 41 -37.96 -14.49 28.32
C TRP A 41 -37.77 -13.29 29.25
N ALA A 42 -38.60 -13.15 30.30
CA ALA A 42 -38.48 -12.05 31.27
C ALA A 42 -37.12 -12.02 31.99
N GLU A 43 -36.56 -13.17 32.35
CA GLU A 43 -35.22 -13.27 32.94
C GLU A 43 -34.13 -12.81 31.96
N MET A 44 -34.21 -13.22 30.69
CA MET A 44 -33.31 -12.74 29.64
C MET A 44 -33.40 -11.22 29.47
N ILE A 45 -34.62 -10.65 29.56
CA ILE A 45 -34.80 -9.19 29.50
C ILE A 45 -34.05 -8.50 30.65
N LEU A 46 -34.21 -9.02 31.86
CA LEU A 46 -33.65 -8.43 33.07
C LEU A 46 -32.12 -8.51 33.05
N LEU A 47 -31.55 -9.64 32.61
CA LEU A 47 -30.10 -9.82 32.44
C LEU A 47 -29.52 -8.85 31.41
N TRP A 48 -30.19 -8.68 30.27
CA TRP A 48 -29.77 -7.74 29.24
C TRP A 48 -29.79 -6.29 29.74
N GLN A 49 -30.87 -5.87 30.41
CA GLN A 49 -30.95 -4.54 31.01
C GLN A 49 -29.85 -4.29 32.06
N ARG A 50 -29.50 -5.33 32.83
CA ARG A 50 -28.39 -5.26 33.80
C ARG A 50 -27.04 -5.12 33.11
N GLN A 51 -26.81 -5.84 32.02
CA GLN A 51 -25.57 -5.74 31.24
C GLN A 51 -25.45 -4.40 30.52
N GLN A 52 -26.54 -3.82 29.99
CA GLN A 52 -26.49 -2.50 29.37
C GLN A 52 -26.04 -1.40 30.31
N ARG A 53 -26.30 -1.52 31.62
CA ARG A 53 -25.81 -0.57 32.63
C ARG A 53 -24.31 -0.73 32.95
N LEU A 54 -23.69 -1.82 32.52
CA LEU A 54 -22.28 -2.16 32.79
C LEU A 54 -21.38 -2.08 31.55
N THR A 55 -21.95 -1.87 30.36
CA THR A 55 -21.23 -2.00 29.08
C THR A 55 -21.19 -0.68 28.29
N GLU A 56 -20.66 0.38 28.91
CA GLU A 56 -19.84 1.30 28.12
C GLU A 56 -18.40 0.77 28.17
N PRO A 57 -17.77 0.39 27.04
CA PRO A 57 -16.35 0.12 27.06
C PRO A 57 -15.65 1.36 27.63
N PRO A 58 -14.71 1.20 28.56
CA PRO A 58 -14.18 2.36 29.22
C PRO A 58 -13.36 3.15 28.19
N ARG A 59 -13.68 4.44 28.03
CA ARG A 59 -13.16 5.35 26.99
C ARG A 59 -11.63 5.34 26.81
N HIS A 60 -10.88 4.89 27.81
CA HIS A 60 -9.43 4.72 27.74
C HIS A 60 -9.00 3.57 26.81
N LEU A 61 -9.74 2.48 26.70
CA LEU A 61 -9.42 1.36 25.80
C LEU A 61 -9.59 1.77 24.33
N GLU A 62 -10.66 2.48 24.00
CA GLU A 62 -10.89 3.02 22.65
C GLU A 62 -9.79 4.00 22.25
N ARG A 63 -9.38 4.88 23.17
CA ARG A 63 -8.29 5.83 22.94
C ARG A 63 -6.95 5.11 22.71
N ASN A 64 -6.64 4.08 23.50
CA ASN A 64 -5.42 3.31 23.35
C ASN A 64 -5.37 2.54 22.02
N LEU A 65 -6.50 1.95 21.60
CA LEU A 65 -6.62 1.28 20.31
C LEU A 65 -6.40 2.25 19.14
N LEU A 66 -6.98 3.45 19.22
CA LEU A 66 -6.82 4.48 18.19
C LEU A 66 -5.37 4.97 18.10
N ILE A 67 -4.71 5.19 19.25
CA ILE A 67 -3.28 5.54 19.31
C ILE A 67 -2.42 4.43 18.70
N ALA A 68 -2.68 3.17 19.04
CA ALA A 68 -1.95 2.02 18.50
C ALA A 68 -2.12 1.93 16.97
N GLN A 69 -3.33 2.16 16.46
CA GLN A 69 -3.62 2.16 15.03
C GLN A 69 -2.92 3.31 14.29
N GLN A 70 -2.88 4.51 14.89
CA GLN A 70 -2.13 5.64 14.33
C GLN A 70 -0.63 5.36 14.29
N GLN A 71 -0.05 4.82 15.37
CA GLN A 71 1.37 4.46 15.43
C GLN A 71 1.73 3.40 14.37
N GLN A 72 0.88 2.40 14.18
CA GLN A 72 1.06 1.39 13.13
C GLN A 72 1.00 2.03 11.73
N SER A 73 0.08 2.96 11.50
CA SER A 73 -0.02 3.68 10.22
C SER A 73 1.22 4.53 9.95
N LEU A 74 1.72 5.25 10.97
CA LEU A 74 2.94 6.04 10.88
C LEU A 74 4.19 5.19 10.62
N SER A 75 4.30 4.02 11.26
CA SER A 75 5.44 3.12 11.06
C SER A 75 5.48 2.57 9.62
N LEU A 76 4.32 2.18 9.06
CA LEU A 76 4.20 1.76 7.67
C LEU A 76 4.57 2.89 6.70
N LEU A 77 4.06 4.11 6.92
CA LEU A 77 4.39 5.27 6.11
C LEU A 77 5.89 5.59 6.13
N ASN A 78 6.53 5.54 7.30
CA ASN A 78 7.97 5.74 7.43
C ASN A 78 8.76 4.64 6.70
N LEU A 79 8.33 3.38 6.78
CA LEU A 79 8.96 2.27 6.05
C LEU A 79 8.89 2.48 4.53
N HIS A 80 7.74 2.89 4.01
CA HIS A 80 7.57 3.22 2.60
C HIS A 80 8.46 4.39 2.18
N LEU A 81 8.53 5.44 3.00
CA LEU A 81 9.39 6.60 2.77
C LEU A 81 10.87 6.19 2.66
N GLN A 82 11.36 5.42 3.64
CA GLN A 82 12.75 4.96 3.67
C GLN A 82 13.09 4.07 2.48
N ARG A 83 12.22 3.10 2.14
CA ARG A 83 12.42 2.23 0.97
C ARG A 83 12.43 3.03 -0.34
N ALA A 84 11.51 3.98 -0.49
CA ALA A 84 11.48 4.84 -1.66
C ALA A 84 12.72 5.74 -1.74
N ALA A 85 13.20 6.28 -0.62
CA ALA A 85 14.44 7.06 -0.52
C ALA A 85 15.67 6.27 -0.94
N ALA A 86 15.86 5.07 -0.38
CA ALA A 86 16.99 4.21 -0.73
C ALA A 86 17.00 3.85 -2.23
N ARG A 87 15.83 3.47 -2.78
CA ARG A 87 15.69 3.17 -4.21
C ARG A 87 15.95 4.40 -5.08
N SER A 88 15.49 5.58 -4.66
CA SER A 88 15.73 6.85 -5.35
C SER A 88 17.23 7.13 -5.49
N ILE A 89 18.00 6.94 -4.42
CA ILE A 89 19.45 7.13 -4.42
C ILE A 89 20.11 6.16 -5.41
N SER A 90 19.77 4.88 -5.35
CA SER A 90 20.32 3.86 -6.26
C SER A 90 20.04 4.18 -7.73
N ILE A 91 18.80 4.53 -8.07
CA ILE A 91 18.43 4.90 -9.45
C ILE A 91 19.15 6.18 -9.89
N THR A 92 19.31 7.15 -8.99
CA THR A 92 20.06 8.38 -9.29
C THR A 92 21.51 8.07 -9.62
N GLN A 93 22.17 7.23 -8.81
CA GLN A 93 23.55 6.79 -9.09
C GLN A 93 23.67 6.06 -10.43
N GLN A 94 22.71 5.18 -10.75
CA GLN A 94 22.67 4.49 -12.04
C GLN A 94 22.54 5.47 -13.22
N LEU A 95 21.64 6.46 -13.11
CA LEU A 95 21.48 7.50 -14.12
C LEU A 95 22.76 8.30 -14.31
N THR A 96 23.38 8.78 -13.23
CA THR A 96 24.63 9.54 -13.29
C THR A 96 25.74 8.71 -13.93
N GLY A 97 25.87 7.43 -13.57
CA GLY A 97 26.84 6.52 -14.18
C GLY A 97 26.60 6.34 -15.68
N MET A 98 25.35 6.13 -16.10
CA MET A 98 25.00 6.04 -17.52
C MET A 98 25.29 7.35 -18.29
N GLU A 99 25.04 8.51 -17.69
CA GLU A 99 25.32 9.80 -18.31
C GLU A 99 26.81 10.06 -18.48
N GLN A 100 27.60 9.72 -17.47
CA GLN A 100 29.06 9.79 -17.55
C GLN A 100 29.60 8.85 -18.62
N GLN A 101 29.14 7.59 -18.64
CA GLN A 101 29.52 6.62 -19.66
C GLN A 101 29.18 7.11 -21.07
N TYR A 102 27.96 7.63 -21.27
CA TYR A 102 27.55 8.23 -22.53
C TYR A 102 28.49 9.36 -22.97
N ARG A 103 28.78 10.32 -22.08
CA ARG A 103 29.69 11.44 -22.37
C ARG A 103 31.09 10.95 -22.75
N CYS A 104 31.63 9.96 -22.04
CA CYS A 104 32.92 9.37 -22.35
C CYS A 104 32.93 8.69 -23.72
N GLN A 105 31.90 7.89 -24.04
CA GLN A 105 31.80 7.21 -25.33
C GLN A 105 31.62 8.19 -26.49
N VAL A 106 30.85 9.28 -26.32
CA VAL A 106 30.70 10.33 -27.34
C VAL A 106 32.05 11.01 -27.61
N ARG A 107 32.79 11.39 -26.56
CA ARG A 107 34.14 11.98 -26.72
C ARG A 107 35.09 11.03 -27.42
N LYS A 108 35.08 9.74 -27.03
CA LYS A 108 35.89 8.69 -27.65
C LYS A 108 35.55 8.53 -29.14
N LEU A 109 34.26 8.53 -29.49
CA LEU A 109 33.80 8.42 -30.87
C LEU A 109 34.29 9.62 -31.70
N HIS A 110 34.16 10.83 -31.16
CA HIS A 110 34.62 12.04 -31.84
C HIS A 110 36.14 12.00 -32.09
N PHE A 111 36.92 11.58 -31.09
CA PHE A 111 38.36 11.40 -31.24
C PHE A 111 38.71 10.36 -32.32
N ILE A 112 38.09 9.18 -32.29
CA ILE A 112 38.32 8.13 -33.30
C ILE A 112 38.01 8.66 -34.70
N LYS A 113 36.89 9.37 -34.87
CA LYS A 113 36.51 9.96 -36.16
C LYS A 113 37.51 11.01 -36.65
N GLY A 114 38.08 11.81 -35.76
CA GLY A 114 39.16 12.75 -36.10
C GLY A 114 40.38 12.01 -36.63
N VAL A 115 40.87 11.00 -35.92
CA VAL A 115 42.04 10.21 -36.36
C VAL A 115 41.76 9.45 -37.66
N MET A 116 40.53 8.98 -37.88
CA MET A 116 40.13 8.32 -39.13
C MET A 116 40.19 9.23 -40.35
N GLN A 117 40.04 10.56 -40.19
CA GLN A 117 40.15 11.50 -41.31
C GLN A 117 41.59 11.65 -41.80
N GLU A 118 42.57 11.43 -40.93
CA GLU A 118 44.01 11.52 -41.23
C GLU A 118 44.60 10.17 -41.66
N ALA A 119 43.92 9.07 -41.38
CA ALA A 119 44.39 7.72 -41.69
C ALA A 119 44.28 7.39 -43.19
N LYS A 120 45.31 6.73 -43.74
CA LYS A 120 45.31 6.27 -45.13
C LYS A 120 44.21 5.22 -45.36
N GLN A 121 43.40 5.41 -46.40
CA GLN A 121 42.37 4.43 -46.76
C GLN A 121 42.98 3.06 -47.11
N GLY A 122 42.33 1.99 -46.64
CA GLY A 122 42.79 0.61 -46.85
C GLY A 122 44.00 0.21 -46.00
N SER A 123 44.51 1.07 -45.11
CA SER A 123 45.57 0.71 -44.17
C SER A 123 45.04 -0.17 -43.03
N ARG A 124 45.94 -0.96 -42.43
CA ARG A 124 45.66 -1.74 -41.22
C ARG A 124 45.25 -0.83 -40.04
N GLU A 125 45.77 0.39 -39.99
CA GLU A 125 45.40 1.39 -38.98
C GLU A 125 43.94 1.80 -39.13
N MET A 126 43.47 2.01 -40.37
CA MET A 126 42.08 2.35 -40.64
C MET A 126 41.12 1.22 -40.25
N GLU A 127 41.48 -0.05 -40.50
CA GLU A 127 40.70 -1.20 -40.03
C GLU A 127 40.63 -1.27 -38.51
N PHE A 128 41.75 -1.02 -37.82
CA PHE A 128 41.77 -0.95 -36.36
C PHE A 128 40.87 0.17 -35.83
N LEU A 129 40.90 1.35 -36.45
CA LEU A 129 40.04 2.48 -36.07
C LEU A 129 38.55 2.17 -36.30
N LYS A 130 38.19 1.54 -37.43
CA LYS A 130 36.82 1.08 -37.70
C LYS A 130 36.33 0.09 -36.63
N ASN A 131 37.17 -0.88 -36.25
CA ASN A 131 36.84 -1.81 -35.17
C ASN A 131 36.62 -1.08 -33.83
N ARG A 132 37.44 -0.06 -33.53
CA ARG A 132 37.26 0.76 -32.32
C ARG A 132 36.04 1.65 -32.39
N GLU A 133 35.69 2.19 -33.55
CA GLU A 133 34.46 2.94 -33.78
C GLU A 133 33.25 2.05 -33.49
N GLN A 134 33.21 0.85 -34.06
CA GLN A 134 32.11 -0.10 -33.86
C GLN A 134 31.95 -0.49 -32.39
N GLN A 135 33.06 -0.78 -31.68
CA GLN A 135 33.02 -1.04 -30.23
C GLN A 135 32.46 0.14 -29.43
N THR A 136 32.80 1.37 -29.83
CA THR A 136 32.32 2.60 -29.18
C THR A 136 30.83 2.82 -29.45
N LEU A 137 30.36 2.53 -30.66
CA LEU A 137 28.93 2.57 -31.02
C LEU A 137 28.11 1.53 -30.25
N ILE A 138 28.64 0.31 -30.07
CA ILE A 138 28.01 -0.72 -29.21
C ILE A 138 27.90 -0.20 -27.76
N GLY A 139 28.96 0.44 -27.25
CA GLY A 139 28.93 1.08 -25.93
C GLY A 139 27.89 2.20 -25.80
N LEU A 140 27.70 3.01 -26.85
CA LEU A 140 26.64 4.04 -26.91
C LEU A 140 25.24 3.43 -26.93
N ALA A 141 25.03 2.33 -27.67
CA ALA A 141 23.77 1.62 -27.70
C ALA A 141 23.37 1.06 -26.32
N ALA A 142 24.34 0.61 -25.51
CA ALA A 142 24.10 0.20 -24.13
C ALA A 142 23.61 1.37 -23.24
N CYS A 143 23.97 2.61 -23.58
CA CYS A 143 23.54 3.84 -22.92
C CYS A 143 22.26 4.44 -23.53
N CYS A 144 21.42 3.62 -24.17
CA CYS A 144 20.28 4.07 -24.97
C CYS A 144 19.35 5.06 -24.25
N PRO A 145 18.78 6.03 -24.98
CA PRO A 145 17.89 7.05 -24.43
C PRO A 145 16.64 6.45 -23.79
N GLN A 146 16.12 5.33 -24.32
CA GLN A 146 14.96 4.64 -23.77
C GLN A 146 15.19 4.15 -22.34
N ARG A 147 16.37 3.56 -22.06
CA ARG A 147 16.73 3.10 -20.71
C ARG A 147 16.90 4.27 -19.75
N ARG A 148 17.49 5.39 -20.20
CA ARG A 148 17.59 6.62 -19.40
C ARG A 148 16.23 7.21 -19.07
N GLN A 149 15.33 7.29 -20.06
CA GLN A 149 13.94 7.74 -19.86
C GLN A 149 13.20 6.85 -18.86
N LEU A 150 13.34 5.53 -18.97
CA LEU A 150 12.72 4.59 -18.03
C LEU A 150 13.22 4.81 -16.60
N LEU A 151 14.53 4.98 -16.39
CA LEU A 151 15.09 5.24 -15.07
C LEU A 151 14.65 6.61 -14.52
N ALA A 152 14.61 7.64 -15.37
CA ALA A 152 14.12 8.97 -14.99
C ALA A 152 12.63 8.93 -14.57
N PHE A 153 11.80 8.21 -15.31
CA PHE A 153 10.40 7.98 -14.95
C PHE A 153 10.27 7.24 -13.61
N LYS A 154 11.04 6.16 -13.41
CA LYS A 154 11.06 5.44 -12.13
C LYS A 154 11.45 6.36 -10.96
N LEU A 155 12.43 7.23 -11.17
CA LEU A 155 12.84 8.21 -10.16
C LEU A 155 11.71 9.20 -9.83
N GLN A 156 10.98 9.68 -10.85
CA GLN A 156 9.83 10.56 -10.66
C GLN A 156 8.70 9.88 -9.88
N VAL A 157 8.41 8.60 -10.16
CA VAL A 157 7.43 7.81 -9.41
C VAL A 157 7.85 7.69 -7.95
N LEU A 158 9.11 7.35 -7.67
CA LEU A 158 9.62 7.23 -6.29
C LEU A 158 9.55 8.56 -5.53
N ARG A 159 9.87 9.68 -6.17
CA ARG A 159 9.72 11.01 -5.57
C ARG A 159 8.26 11.34 -5.25
N SER A 160 7.34 10.95 -6.13
CA SER A 160 5.91 11.15 -5.92
C SER A 160 5.40 10.29 -4.76
N GLN A 161 5.87 9.04 -4.64
CA GLN A 161 5.58 8.17 -3.50
C GLN A 161 6.10 8.74 -2.18
N GLN A 162 7.30 9.31 -2.16
CA GLN A 162 7.83 9.99 -0.98
C GLN A 162 6.96 11.19 -0.56
N LYS A 163 6.58 12.04 -1.53
CA LYS A 163 5.69 13.19 -1.25
C LYS A 163 4.34 12.73 -0.70
N ALA A 164 3.74 11.70 -1.28
CA ALA A 164 2.49 11.14 -0.81
C ALA A 164 2.60 10.55 0.61
N ALA A 165 3.69 9.83 0.92
CA ALA A 165 3.93 9.29 2.25
C ALA A 165 4.12 10.40 3.30
N LEU A 166 4.83 11.48 2.95
CA LEU A 166 4.99 12.64 3.82
C LEU A 166 3.67 13.37 4.06
N ALA A 167 2.87 13.60 3.01
CA ALA A 167 1.54 14.19 3.14
C ALA A 167 0.61 13.33 4.02
N GLY A 168 0.61 12.01 3.80
CA GLY A 168 -0.13 11.06 4.64
C GLY A 168 0.30 11.13 6.11
N LYS A 169 1.60 11.26 6.39
CA LYS A 169 2.12 11.41 7.75
C LYS A 169 1.58 12.66 8.45
N VAL A 170 1.53 13.79 7.74
CA VAL A 170 0.97 15.05 8.26
C VAL A 170 -0.51 14.89 8.58
N ILE A 171 -1.28 14.23 7.70
CA ILE A 171 -2.71 14.00 7.90
C ILE A 171 -2.96 13.12 9.14
N VAL A 172 -2.23 12.01 9.29
CA VAL A 172 -2.38 11.12 10.46
C VAL A 172 -2.03 11.86 11.76
N GLN A 173 -1.03 12.75 11.73
CA GLN A 173 -0.64 13.56 12.89
C GLN A 173 -1.63 14.68 13.24
N GLN A 174 -2.44 15.15 12.28
CA GLN A 174 -3.47 16.18 12.52
C GLN A 174 -4.80 15.59 13.02
N GLN A 175 -5.00 14.27 12.90
CA GLN A 175 -6.22 13.56 13.31
C GLN A 175 -6.14 12.90 14.70
N GLY A 176 -4.98 12.93 15.35
CA GLY A 176 -4.78 12.46 16.74
C GLY A 176 -4.61 13.62 17.71
#